data_AF-A0A6D2HZA8-F1
#
_entry.id   AF-A0A6D2HZA8-F1
#
_cell.length_a   1.000
_cell.length_b   1.000
_cell.length_c   1.000
_cell.angle_alpha   90.00
_cell.angle_beta   90.00
_cell.angle_gamma   90.00
#
_symmetry.space_group_name_H-M   'P 1'
#
loop_
_entity.id
_entity.type
_entity.pdbx_description
1 polymer ?
#
loop_
_entity_poly.entity_id
_entity_poly.type
_entity_poly.pdbx_seq_one_letter_code
_entity_poly.pdbx_strand_id
1 'polypeptide(L)'
;MQGENDDKQQQIHPHAGLEDQVQDKMSGLEDLRCEEQDLQTSLREGEQVEIDGDYLNNIQIYIRKQLPPLSVTGVDANVRAQIIDEMIRSTISGFVPPLAVHLAVQLLDQYFASNSQAVKALNPHTVASSALSIAMKRGLNPTDLVGGAQNRNEFEILNHIGYGLNAPTRKMLVDAVIDSTEPHPLTLVCLWNYFTDLSLLEKDCSNFKISDLTAAIIFIGLFLFQSYQSPQLELPWEWDTQRLREAVTILHQLHLGSRLPTCRSVKTKFSPSSRCSVATLTCPLVIPDSYFC
;
A
#
# COMPACT_ATOMS: atom_id res chain seq x y z
N MET A 1 -77.01 29.89 31.67
CA MET A 1 -77.26 29.87 30.21
C MET A 1 -76.38 30.98 29.64
N GLN A 2 -75.05 30.86 29.51
CA GLN A 2 -74.23 29.94 28.69
C GLN A 2 -74.53 30.05 27.19
N GLY A 3 -73.57 30.62 26.44
CA GLY A 3 -73.40 30.39 24.99
C GLY A 3 -73.04 31.62 24.15
N GLU A 4 -71.84 32.19 24.30
CA GLU A 4 -71.19 33.01 23.25
C GLU A 4 -70.03 32.19 22.67
N ASN A 5 -70.08 31.96 21.36
CA ASN A 5 -69.05 31.32 20.54
C ASN A 5 -68.10 32.42 20.03
N ASP A 6 -66.80 32.31 20.34
CA ASP A 6 -65.74 33.04 19.65
C ASP A 6 -64.81 32.04 18.94
N ASP A 7 -64.78 32.15 17.62
CA ASP A 7 -63.91 31.42 16.70
C ASP A 7 -62.44 31.85 16.89
N LYS A 8 -61.57 30.91 17.25
CA LYS A 8 -60.11 31.06 17.11
C LYS A 8 -59.65 30.43 15.80
N GLN A 9 -59.37 31.27 14.80
CA GLN A 9 -58.52 30.90 13.66
C GLN A 9 -57.06 30.79 14.15
N GLN A 10 -56.51 29.57 14.14
CA GLN A 10 -55.07 29.33 14.24
C GLN A 10 -54.44 29.49 12.86
N GLN A 11 -53.65 30.55 12.67
CA GLN A 11 -52.71 30.68 11.56
C GLN A 11 -51.57 29.68 11.75
N ILE A 12 -51.44 28.75 10.79
CA ILE A 12 -50.26 27.90 10.63
C ILE A 12 -49.24 28.69 9.81
N HIS A 13 -48.12 29.08 10.42
CA HIS A 13 -46.95 29.58 9.70
C HIS A 13 -46.21 28.38 9.06
N PRO A 14 -45.80 28.43 7.78
CA PRO A 14 -44.99 27.38 7.18
C PRO A 14 -43.56 27.40 7.73
N HIS A 15 -43.05 26.22 8.02
CA HIS A 15 -41.74 25.93 8.59
C HIS A 15 -40.62 26.17 7.55
N ALA A 16 -40.19 27.42 7.36
CA ALA A 16 -39.16 27.84 6.39
C ALA A 16 -37.73 27.34 6.67
N GLY A 17 -37.50 26.51 7.70
CA GLY A 17 -36.16 26.04 8.10
C GLY A 17 -35.82 24.60 7.68
N LEU A 18 -36.76 23.86 7.10
CA LEU A 18 -36.55 22.48 6.65
C LEU A 18 -36.12 22.40 5.18
N GLU A 19 -36.56 23.34 4.34
CA GLU A 19 -36.23 23.37 2.91
C GLU A 19 -34.75 23.72 2.68
N ASP A 20 -34.21 24.69 3.43
CA ASP A 20 -32.79 25.06 3.33
C ASP A 20 -31.85 23.93 3.75
N GLN A 21 -32.20 23.14 4.76
CA GLN A 21 -31.38 21.98 5.18
C GLN A 21 -31.47 20.80 4.23
N VAL A 22 -32.59 20.66 3.50
CA VAL A 22 -32.73 19.64 2.46
C VAL A 22 -31.99 20.08 1.21
N GLN A 23 -32.05 21.36 0.84
CA GLN A 23 -31.34 21.92 -0.31
C GLN A 23 -29.82 21.82 -0.13
N ASP A 24 -29.31 22.13 1.06
CA ASP A 24 -27.87 22.02 1.39
C ASP A 24 -27.39 20.55 1.36
N LYS A 25 -28.21 19.62 1.87
CA LYS A 25 -27.93 18.17 1.76
C LYS A 25 -28.04 17.62 0.33
N MET A 26 -28.96 18.13 -0.48
CA MET A 26 -29.10 17.73 -1.88
C MET A 26 -27.95 18.27 -2.72
N SER A 27 -27.49 19.50 -2.47
CA SER A 27 -26.32 20.06 -3.14
C SER A 27 -25.05 19.27 -2.85
N GLY A 28 -24.82 18.89 -1.59
CA GLY A 28 -23.70 18.01 -1.23
C GLY A 28 -23.81 16.58 -1.78
N LEU A 29 -25.02 16.09 -2.08
CA LEU A 29 -25.24 14.80 -2.74
C LEU A 29 -25.06 14.86 -4.25
N GLU A 30 -25.30 16.01 -4.87
CA GLU A 30 -25.08 16.27 -6.29
C GLU A 30 -23.59 16.46 -6.58
N ASP A 31 -22.86 17.19 -5.72
CA ASP A 31 -21.41 17.34 -5.78
C ASP A 31 -20.70 15.97 -5.70
N LEU A 32 -21.13 15.11 -4.76
CA LEU A 32 -20.60 13.74 -4.63
C LEU A 32 -20.86 12.87 -5.87
N ARG A 33 -21.99 13.06 -6.56
CA ARG A 33 -22.31 12.31 -7.80
C ARG A 33 -21.48 12.77 -9.00
N CYS A 34 -21.19 14.06 -9.09
CA CYS A 34 -20.29 14.58 -10.13
C CYS A 34 -18.87 14.05 -9.91
N GLU A 35 -18.38 14.07 -8.66
CA GLU A 35 -17.08 13.51 -8.29
C GLU A 35 -17.02 11.99 -8.53
N GLU A 36 -18.13 11.26 -8.34
CA GLU A 36 -18.28 9.83 -8.67
C GLU A 36 -18.22 9.55 -10.19
N GLN A 37 -18.69 10.47 -11.04
CA GLN A 37 -18.59 10.35 -12.50
C GLN A 37 -17.16 10.62 -13.02
N ASP A 38 -16.43 11.54 -12.39
CA ASP A 38 -15.01 11.78 -12.71
C ASP A 38 -14.14 10.57 -12.30
N LEU A 39 -14.49 9.94 -11.17
CA LEU A 39 -14.04 8.64 -10.71
C LEU A 39 -14.24 7.54 -11.76
N GLN A 40 -15.46 7.45 -12.33
CA GLN A 40 -15.81 6.47 -13.37
C GLN A 40 -14.96 6.64 -14.63
N THR A 41 -14.62 7.87 -14.98
CA THR A 41 -13.82 8.19 -16.18
C THR A 41 -12.34 7.84 -15.95
N SER A 42 -11.77 8.26 -14.83
CA SER A 42 -10.36 8.03 -14.49
C SER A 42 -10.03 6.54 -14.27
N LEU A 43 -10.96 5.78 -13.68
CA LEU A 43 -10.78 4.33 -13.49
C LEU A 43 -10.98 3.53 -14.78
N ARG A 44 -11.82 4.00 -15.72
CA ARG A 44 -11.99 3.38 -17.05
C ARG A 44 -10.80 3.64 -17.98
N GLU A 45 -10.21 4.84 -17.92
CA GLU A 45 -8.99 5.16 -18.68
C GLU A 45 -7.76 4.40 -18.18
N GLY A 46 -7.82 3.88 -16.94
CA GLY A 46 -6.82 3.01 -16.32
C GLY A 46 -6.92 1.53 -16.71
N GLU A 47 -7.50 1.22 -17.88
CA GLU A 47 -7.80 -0.13 -18.34
C GLU A 47 -6.63 -1.12 -18.15
N GLN A 48 -7.00 -2.35 -17.81
CA GLN A 48 -6.16 -3.43 -17.31
C GLN A 48 -4.79 -3.48 -18.00
N VAL A 49 -3.72 -3.59 -17.19
CA VAL A 49 -2.47 -4.13 -17.73
C VAL A 49 -2.81 -5.56 -18.13
N GLU A 50 -2.99 -5.77 -19.44
CA GLU A 50 -3.02 -7.11 -20.02
C GLU A 50 -1.72 -7.79 -19.59
N ILE A 51 -1.83 -8.70 -18.63
CA ILE A 51 -0.72 -9.55 -18.23
C ILE A 51 -0.58 -10.55 -19.36
N ASP A 52 0.20 -10.17 -20.37
CA ASP A 52 0.61 -11.10 -21.41
C ASP A 52 1.47 -12.21 -20.76
N GLY A 53 1.49 -13.39 -21.37
CA GLY A 53 2.34 -14.51 -20.94
C GLY A 53 3.85 -14.20 -21.05
N ASP A 54 4.21 -13.01 -21.53
CA ASP A 54 5.57 -12.47 -21.54
C ASP A 54 5.89 -11.71 -20.23
N TYR A 55 6.56 -12.40 -19.31
CA TYR A 55 7.00 -11.84 -18.03
C TYR A 55 7.87 -10.59 -18.19
N LEU A 56 8.70 -10.52 -19.24
CA LEU A 56 9.57 -9.37 -19.49
C LEU A 56 8.74 -8.13 -19.79
N ASN A 57 7.66 -8.28 -20.56
CA ASN A 57 6.74 -7.18 -20.84
C ASN A 57 6.09 -6.67 -19.54
N ASN A 58 5.65 -7.57 -18.66
CA ASN A 58 5.05 -7.19 -17.36
C ASN A 58 6.02 -6.40 -16.48
N ILE A 59 7.28 -6.84 -16.39
CA ILE A 59 8.32 -6.12 -15.64
C ILE A 59 8.58 -4.73 -16.23
N GLN A 60 8.70 -4.63 -17.56
CA GLN A 60 8.94 -3.35 -18.22
C GLN A 60 7.76 -2.37 -18.02
N ILE A 61 6.52 -2.88 -18.06
CA ILE A 61 5.33 -2.08 -17.76
C ILE A 61 5.39 -1.57 -16.32
N TYR A 62 5.72 -2.43 -15.35
CA TYR A 62 5.81 -2.02 -13.95
C TYR A 62 6.90 -0.98 -13.70
N ILE A 63 8.08 -1.14 -14.31
CA ILE A 63 9.17 -0.17 -14.18
C ILE A 63 8.80 1.19 -14.76
N ARG A 64 8.04 1.22 -15.86
CA ARG A 64 7.57 2.48 -16.46
C ARG A 64 6.47 3.16 -15.65
N LYS A 65 5.59 2.37 -15.02
CA LYS A 65 4.44 2.87 -14.25
C LYS A 65 4.74 3.09 -12.76
N GLN A 66 5.93 2.75 -12.29
CA GLN A 66 6.28 2.92 -10.87
C GLN A 66 6.20 4.39 -10.44
N LEU A 67 5.84 4.60 -9.18
CA LEU A 67 5.81 5.93 -8.59
C LEU A 67 7.23 6.47 -8.40
N PRO A 68 7.39 7.80 -8.40
CA PRO A 68 8.61 8.40 -7.89
C PRO A 68 8.81 8.03 -6.41
N PRO A 69 10.06 8.06 -5.91
CA PRO A 69 10.35 8.04 -4.48
C PRO A 69 9.45 8.96 -3.65
N LEU A 70 8.92 8.46 -2.54
CA LEU A 70 8.01 9.18 -1.66
C LEU A 70 8.70 9.58 -0.36
N SER A 71 8.75 10.89 -0.08
CA SER A 71 9.19 11.40 1.21
C SER A 71 8.01 11.46 2.18
N VAL A 72 7.85 10.42 2.98
CA VAL A 72 6.74 10.29 3.94
C VAL A 72 7.03 11.11 5.21
N THR A 73 6.48 12.32 5.28
CA THR A 73 6.70 13.24 6.41
C THR A 73 5.46 13.43 7.29
N GLY A 74 4.25 13.16 6.79
CA GLY A 74 2.99 13.38 7.52
C GLY A 74 2.66 12.37 8.62
N VAL A 75 3.50 11.36 8.85
CA VAL A 75 3.31 10.34 9.89
C VAL A 75 4.64 9.97 10.56
N ASP A 76 4.59 9.78 11.88
CA ASP A 76 5.71 9.28 12.66
C ASP A 76 6.12 7.87 12.20
N ALA A 77 7.43 7.63 12.11
CA ALA A 77 7.96 6.37 11.58
C ALA A 77 7.57 5.15 12.43
N ASN A 78 7.55 5.30 13.76
CA ASN A 78 7.21 4.20 14.67
C ASN A 78 5.70 3.93 14.66
N VAL A 79 4.87 4.97 14.65
CA VAL A 79 3.41 4.81 14.48
C VAL A 79 3.08 4.12 13.16
N ARG A 80 3.71 4.56 12.05
CA ARG A 80 3.57 3.91 10.74
C ARG A 80 3.95 2.43 10.80
N ALA A 81 5.12 2.11 11.37
CA ALA A 81 5.60 0.74 11.47
C ALA A 81 4.65 -0.16 12.29
N GLN A 82 4.07 0.34 13.38
CA GLN A 82 3.12 -0.41 14.20
C GLN A 82 1.81 -0.70 13.46
N ILE A 83 1.27 0.30 12.75
CA ILE A 83 0.07 0.15 11.93
C ILE A 83 0.29 -0.89 10.81
N ILE A 84 1.45 -0.84 10.16
CA ILE A 84 1.80 -1.77 9.09
C ILE A 84 2.03 -3.18 9.65
N ASP A 85 2.66 -3.32 10.82
CA ASP A 85 2.84 -4.62 11.49
C ASP A 85 1.47 -5.27 11.77
N GLU A 86 0.49 -4.48 12.22
CA GLU A 86 -0.89 -4.90 12.43
C GLU A 86 -1.57 -5.34 11.12
N MET A 87 -1.39 -4.60 10.02
CA MET A 87 -1.87 -5.02 8.70
C MET A 87 -1.25 -6.36 8.26
N ILE A 88 0.06 -6.53 8.45
CA ILE A 88 0.75 -7.78 8.09
C ILE A 88 0.24 -8.93 8.94
N ARG A 89 -0.03 -8.70 10.22
CA ARG A 89 -0.63 -9.70 11.12
C ARG A 89 -1.96 -10.22 10.59
N SER A 90 -2.78 -9.36 9.97
CA SER A 90 -4.04 -9.77 9.33
C SER A 90 -3.87 -10.73 8.13
N THR A 91 -2.66 -10.79 7.54
CA THR A 91 -2.36 -11.77 6.48
C THR A 91 -2.08 -13.16 7.04
N ILE A 92 -1.63 -13.26 8.29
CA ILE A 92 -1.35 -14.55 8.95
C ILE A 92 -2.65 -15.30 9.24
N SER A 93 -3.72 -14.59 9.58
CA SER A 93 -5.05 -15.15 9.80
C SER A 93 -5.78 -15.51 8.49
N GLY A 94 -5.24 -15.15 7.33
CA GLY A 94 -5.79 -15.49 6.02
C GLY A 94 -6.96 -14.62 5.54
N PHE A 95 -7.37 -13.61 6.31
CA PHE A 95 -8.48 -12.72 5.92
C PHE A 95 -8.09 -11.71 4.84
N VAL A 96 -6.80 -11.36 4.77
CA VAL A 96 -6.29 -10.31 3.88
C VAL A 96 -5.14 -10.88 3.04
N PRO A 97 -5.21 -10.81 1.70
CA PRO A 97 -4.12 -11.25 0.83
C PRO A 97 -2.92 -10.29 0.94
N PRO A 98 -1.68 -10.79 0.81
CA PRO A 98 -0.49 -9.95 0.91
C PRO A 98 -0.49 -8.75 -0.05
N LEU A 99 -0.94 -8.93 -1.30
CA LEU A 99 -0.99 -7.85 -2.28
C LEU A 99 -1.85 -6.66 -1.81
N ALA A 100 -2.96 -6.93 -1.12
CA ALA A 100 -3.81 -5.86 -0.60
C ALA A 100 -3.09 -5.04 0.48
N VAL A 101 -2.29 -5.67 1.34
CA VAL A 101 -1.47 -4.94 2.33
C VAL A 101 -0.42 -4.06 1.64
N HIS A 102 0.27 -4.58 0.62
CA HIS A 102 1.28 -3.79 -0.12
C HIS A 102 0.66 -2.57 -0.80
N LEU A 103 -0.53 -2.73 -1.39
CA LEU A 103 -1.27 -1.62 -1.97
C LEU A 103 -1.75 -0.63 -0.90
N ALA A 104 -2.29 -1.11 0.21
CA ALA A 104 -2.76 -0.25 1.30
C ALA A 104 -1.63 0.62 1.87
N VAL A 105 -0.42 0.08 2.03
CA VAL A 105 0.74 0.86 2.47
C VAL A 105 1.19 1.86 1.41
N GLN A 106 1.14 1.51 0.12
CA GLN A 106 1.43 2.47 -0.95
C GLN A 106 0.47 3.67 -0.89
N LEU A 107 -0.83 3.43 -0.66
CA LEU A 107 -1.83 4.50 -0.52
C LEU A 107 -1.60 5.34 0.75
N LEU A 108 -1.28 4.68 1.87
CA LEU A 108 -0.92 5.33 3.13
C LEU A 108 0.27 6.28 2.95
N ASP A 109 1.33 5.81 2.31
CA ASP A 109 2.55 6.57 2.08
C ASP A 109 2.32 7.71 1.10
N GLN A 110 1.57 7.49 0.02
CA GLN A 110 1.19 8.56 -0.90
C GLN A 110 0.41 9.66 -0.17
N TYR A 111 -0.62 9.28 0.61
CA TYR A 111 -1.42 10.23 1.39
C TYR A 111 -0.53 11.06 2.30
N PHE A 112 0.36 10.44 3.08
CA PHE A 112 1.22 11.20 4.01
C PHE A 112 2.46 11.84 3.39
N ALA A 113 2.78 11.55 2.12
CA ALA A 113 3.81 12.26 1.35
C ALA A 113 3.26 13.56 0.73
N SER A 114 2.03 13.53 0.19
CA SER A 114 1.36 14.71 -0.36
C SER A 114 0.76 15.61 0.73
N ASN A 115 0.43 15.07 1.90
CA ASN A 115 -0.31 15.77 2.95
C ASN A 115 0.56 16.42 4.04
N SER A 116 1.75 16.92 3.69
CA SER A 116 2.64 17.58 4.67
C SER A 116 2.09 18.91 5.24
N GLN A 117 0.94 19.41 4.74
CA GLN A 117 0.40 20.73 5.08
C GLN A 117 -1.13 20.84 5.24
N ALA A 118 -1.96 19.78 5.16
CA ALA A 118 -3.41 19.99 5.33
C ALA A 118 -3.81 20.21 6.79
N VAL A 119 -4.61 21.26 7.00
CA VAL A 119 -5.15 21.71 8.28
C VAL A 119 -6.08 20.66 8.96
N LYS A 120 -6.47 19.59 8.25
CA LYS A 120 -7.31 18.48 8.73
C LYS A 120 -6.92 17.12 8.13
N ALA A 121 -5.67 16.70 8.28
CA ALA A 121 -5.28 15.34 7.88
C ALA A 121 -6.03 14.27 8.72
N LEU A 122 -6.49 13.20 8.07
CA LEU A 122 -7.02 12.03 8.75
C LEU A 122 -5.94 11.39 9.64
N ASN A 123 -6.34 10.82 10.76
CA ASN A 123 -5.38 10.12 11.62
C ASN A 123 -4.82 8.87 10.91
N PRO A 124 -3.57 8.46 11.18
CA PRO A 124 -2.91 7.37 10.47
C PRO A 124 -3.65 6.02 10.50
N HIS A 125 -4.34 5.69 11.61
CA HIS A 125 -5.10 4.45 11.72
C HIS A 125 -6.33 4.44 10.80
N THR A 126 -7.02 5.58 10.70
CA THR A 126 -8.13 5.76 9.77
C THR A 126 -7.66 5.67 8.32
N VAL A 127 -6.58 6.35 7.96
CA VAL A 127 -6.02 6.26 6.61
C VAL A 127 -5.65 4.81 6.27
N ALA A 128 -4.97 4.13 7.19
CA ALA A 128 -4.54 2.75 7.01
C ALA A 128 -5.70 1.77 6.82
N SER A 129 -6.72 1.84 7.68
CA SER A 129 -7.91 0.96 7.59
C SER A 129 -8.73 1.22 6.32
N SER A 130 -8.93 2.49 5.94
CA SER A 130 -9.60 2.85 4.69
C SER A 130 -8.78 2.45 3.46
N ALA A 131 -7.46 2.64 3.47
CA ALA A 131 -6.56 2.19 2.41
C ALA A 131 -6.61 0.67 2.23
N LEU A 132 -6.71 -0.10 3.33
CA LEU A 132 -6.86 -1.55 3.26
C LEU A 132 -8.22 -1.95 2.66
N SER A 133 -9.29 -1.25 3.01
CA SER A 133 -10.61 -1.45 2.40
C SER A 133 -10.58 -1.19 0.88
N ILE A 134 -9.99 -0.06 0.45
CA ILE A 134 -9.78 0.24 -0.98
C ILE A 134 -8.98 -0.88 -1.66
N ALA A 135 -7.88 -1.32 -1.05
CA ALA A 135 -7.01 -2.33 -1.62
C ALA A 135 -7.70 -3.70 -1.77
N MET A 136 -8.51 -4.09 -0.77
CA MET A 136 -9.34 -5.29 -0.83
C MET A 136 -10.37 -5.22 -1.95
N LYS A 137 -11.06 -4.09 -2.11
CA LYS A 137 -12.03 -3.88 -3.21
C LYS A 137 -11.35 -4.00 -4.58
N ARG A 138 -10.18 -3.37 -4.75
CA ARG A 138 -9.40 -3.48 -6.01
C ARG A 138 -9.02 -4.92 -6.35
N GLY A 139 -8.60 -5.71 -5.35
CA GLY A 139 -8.18 -7.10 -5.54
C GLY A 139 -9.33 -8.08 -5.77
N LEU A 140 -10.56 -7.73 -5.37
CA LEU A 140 -11.74 -8.58 -5.53
C LEU A 140 -12.48 -8.31 -6.84
N ASN A 141 -12.73 -7.05 -7.21
CA ASN A 141 -13.13 -6.60 -8.55
C ASN A 141 -12.90 -5.08 -8.70
N PRO A 142 -12.24 -4.60 -9.78
CA PRO A 142 -12.06 -3.16 -10.02
C PRO A 142 -13.38 -2.36 -10.06
N THR A 143 -14.49 -2.98 -10.47
CA THR A 143 -15.83 -2.39 -10.49
C THR A 143 -16.45 -2.18 -9.11
N ASP A 144 -15.99 -2.89 -8.08
CA ASP A 144 -16.51 -2.77 -6.71
C ASP A 144 -16.03 -1.49 -6.01
N LEU A 145 -15.00 -0.83 -6.57
CA LEU A 145 -14.62 0.51 -6.17
C LEU A 145 -15.68 1.55 -6.59
N VAL A 146 -16.41 1.29 -7.67
CA VAL A 146 -17.36 2.25 -8.28
C VAL A 146 -18.79 2.06 -7.76
N GLY A 147 -19.16 0.87 -7.28
CA GLY A 147 -20.51 0.56 -6.78
C GLY A 147 -20.61 0.13 -5.31
N GLY A 148 -19.49 -0.12 -4.64
CA GLY A 148 -19.49 -0.39 -3.20
C GLY A 148 -19.67 0.89 -2.42
N ALA A 149 -20.35 0.85 -1.27
CA ALA A 149 -20.45 1.99 -0.36
C ALA A 149 -19.04 2.46 0.03
N GLN A 150 -18.51 3.46 -0.68
CA GLN A 150 -17.29 4.15 -0.30
C GLN A 150 -17.63 4.94 0.96
N ASN A 151 -16.98 4.62 2.08
CA ASN A 151 -17.09 5.48 3.24
C ASN A 151 -16.33 6.79 2.95
N ARG A 152 -16.75 7.89 3.58
CA ARG A 152 -16.19 9.23 3.39
C ARG A 152 -14.65 9.28 3.41
N ASN A 153 -14.01 8.45 4.23
CA ASN A 153 -12.56 8.41 4.35
C ASN A 153 -11.89 7.77 3.12
N GLU A 154 -12.50 6.74 2.52
CA GLU A 154 -12.00 6.15 1.28
C GLU A 154 -12.03 7.17 0.14
N PHE A 155 -13.15 7.87 0.01
CA PHE A 155 -13.29 8.94 -0.97
C PHE A 155 -12.25 10.04 -0.77
N GLU A 156 -12.06 10.53 0.47
CA GLU A 156 -11.05 11.54 0.77
C GLU A 156 -9.63 11.09 0.41
N ILE A 157 -9.26 9.85 0.73
CA ILE A 157 -7.94 9.30 0.38
C ILE A 157 -7.77 9.23 -1.14
N LEU A 158 -8.75 8.67 -1.84
CA LEU A 158 -8.71 8.51 -3.29
C LEU A 158 -8.64 9.85 -4.02
N ASN A 159 -9.46 10.82 -3.60
CA ASN A 159 -9.43 12.18 -4.12
C ASN A 159 -8.06 12.84 -3.87
N HIS A 160 -7.50 12.66 -2.68
CA HIS A 160 -6.20 13.23 -2.32
C HIS A 160 -5.04 12.70 -3.17
N ILE A 161 -5.09 11.43 -3.57
CA ILE A 161 -4.06 10.81 -4.43
C ILE A 161 -4.41 10.89 -5.93
N GLY A 162 -5.47 11.63 -6.30
CA GLY A 162 -5.92 11.77 -7.68
C GLY A 162 -6.32 10.45 -8.34
N TYR A 163 -6.86 9.50 -7.56
CA TYR A 163 -7.34 8.20 -8.04
C TYR A 163 -6.27 7.32 -8.71
N GLY A 164 -4.98 7.62 -8.51
CA GLY A 164 -3.83 6.94 -9.13
C GLY A 164 -3.54 5.54 -8.61
N LEU A 165 -4.49 4.60 -8.73
CA LEU A 165 -4.36 3.22 -8.24
C LEU A 165 -3.57 2.28 -9.17
N ASN A 166 -3.15 2.76 -10.34
CA ASN A 166 -2.57 1.93 -11.40
C ASN A 166 -1.05 1.74 -11.30
N ALA A 167 -0.43 2.43 -10.35
CA ALA A 167 0.97 2.22 -10.05
C ALA A 167 1.20 0.81 -9.46
N PRO A 168 2.18 0.05 -9.98
CA PRO A 168 2.51 -1.26 -9.46
C PRO A 168 3.06 -1.16 -8.04
N THR A 169 2.69 -2.13 -7.21
CA THR A 169 3.32 -2.29 -5.91
C THR A 169 4.64 -3.04 -6.07
N ARG A 170 5.55 -2.85 -5.13
CA ARG A 170 6.78 -3.66 -5.04
C ARG A 170 6.52 -5.17 -5.01
N LYS A 171 5.42 -5.62 -4.39
CA LYS A 171 5.01 -7.04 -4.39
C LYS A 171 4.77 -7.55 -5.80
N MET A 172 4.08 -6.77 -6.64
CA MET A 172 3.82 -7.13 -8.04
C MET A 172 5.11 -7.24 -8.84
N LEU A 173 6.09 -6.35 -8.63
CA LEU A 173 7.37 -6.42 -9.32
C LEU A 173 8.21 -7.61 -8.84
N VAL A 174 8.25 -7.90 -7.53
CA VAL A 174 8.92 -9.10 -7.00
C VAL A 174 8.26 -10.38 -7.49
N ASP A 175 6.92 -10.43 -7.56
CA ASP A 175 6.19 -11.57 -8.11
C ASP A 175 6.50 -11.78 -9.58
N ALA A 176 6.54 -10.71 -10.37
CA ALA A 176 6.95 -10.81 -11.77
C ALA A 176 8.38 -11.36 -11.94
N VAL A 177 9.31 -11.03 -11.03
CA VAL A 177 10.65 -11.64 -11.02
C VAL A 177 10.60 -13.12 -10.62
N ILE A 178 9.81 -13.48 -9.61
CA ILE A 178 9.63 -14.88 -9.17
C ILE A 178 9.04 -15.75 -10.28
N ASP A 179 8.07 -15.20 -11.02
CA ASP A 179 7.35 -15.88 -12.09
C ASP A 179 8.16 -15.90 -13.41
N SER A 180 9.39 -15.38 -13.40
CA SER A 180 10.30 -15.42 -14.55
C SER A 180 10.72 -16.84 -14.92
N THR A 181 11.34 -16.98 -16.09
CA THR A 181 11.48 -18.22 -16.89
C THR A 181 12.10 -19.45 -16.20
N GLU A 182 12.68 -19.34 -15.01
CA GLU A 182 13.23 -20.48 -14.28
C GLU A 182 12.60 -20.66 -12.88
N PRO A 183 12.21 -21.90 -12.52
CA PRO A 183 11.65 -22.17 -11.20
C PRO A 183 12.72 -21.96 -10.12
N HIS A 184 12.48 -20.98 -9.25
CA HIS A 184 13.36 -20.70 -8.12
C HIS A 184 13.16 -21.67 -6.94
N PRO A 185 14.21 -21.97 -6.15
CA PRO A 185 14.06 -22.72 -4.91
C PRO A 185 13.05 -22.05 -3.97
N LEU A 186 12.17 -22.86 -3.36
CA LEU A 186 11.13 -22.33 -2.44
C LEU A 186 11.71 -21.44 -1.34
N THR A 187 12.87 -21.79 -0.78
CA THR A 187 13.57 -20.98 0.23
C THR A 187 13.93 -19.59 -0.28
N LEU A 188 14.37 -19.49 -1.55
CA LEU A 188 14.73 -18.21 -2.16
C LEU A 188 13.49 -17.36 -2.42
N VAL A 189 12.41 -17.95 -2.94
CA VAL A 189 11.10 -17.29 -3.10
C VAL A 189 10.57 -16.80 -1.75
N CYS A 190 10.70 -17.62 -0.70
CA CYS A 190 10.34 -17.25 0.66
C CYS A 190 11.19 -16.09 1.19
N LEU A 191 12.50 -16.07 0.93
CA LEU A 191 13.41 -14.99 1.31
C LEU A 191 13.02 -13.67 0.64
N TRP A 192 12.76 -13.68 -0.66
CA TRP A 192 12.34 -12.48 -1.38
C TRP A 192 11.00 -11.95 -0.87
N ASN A 193 10.01 -12.82 -0.63
CA ASN A 193 8.75 -12.41 -0.02
C ASN A 193 8.92 -11.88 1.41
N TYR A 194 9.81 -12.49 2.21
CA TYR A 194 10.13 -12.04 3.55
C TYR A 194 10.73 -10.63 3.58
N PHE A 195 11.73 -10.35 2.73
CA PHE A 195 12.31 -9.01 2.61
C PHE A 195 11.35 -7.99 2.00
N THR A 196 10.50 -8.45 1.08
CA THR A 196 9.40 -7.66 0.53
C THR A 196 8.46 -7.21 1.65
N ASP A 197 8.09 -8.07 2.60
CA ASP A 197 7.27 -7.69 3.76
C ASP A 197 8.05 -6.89 4.82
N LEU A 198 9.35 -7.13 5.04
CA LEU A 198 10.16 -6.32 5.95
C LEU A 198 10.27 -4.87 5.49
N SER A 199 10.45 -4.64 4.18
CA SER A 199 10.58 -3.29 3.61
C SER A 199 9.32 -2.42 3.77
N LEU A 200 8.21 -2.98 4.28
CA LEU A 200 6.92 -2.31 4.50
C LEU A 200 7.02 -1.50 5.80
N LEU A 201 7.70 -2.06 6.78
CA LEU A 201 7.83 -1.52 8.13
C LEU A 201 8.73 -0.28 8.15
N GLU A 202 9.83 -0.29 7.41
CA GLU A 202 10.78 0.82 7.38
C GLU A 202 10.30 1.95 6.45
N LYS A 203 10.23 3.16 6.99
CA LYS A 203 9.75 4.34 6.27
C LYS A 203 10.74 4.78 5.21
N ASP A 204 12.03 4.62 5.46
CA ASP A 204 13.08 5.00 4.51
C ASP A 204 13.00 4.18 3.20
N CYS A 205 12.40 2.99 3.23
CA CYS A 205 12.18 2.19 2.02
C CYS A 205 11.26 2.89 1.00
N SER A 206 10.38 3.79 1.44
CA SER A 206 9.50 4.57 0.54
C SER A 206 10.28 5.63 -0.26
N ASN A 207 11.50 5.98 0.17
CA ASN A 207 12.39 6.90 -0.55
C ASN A 207 13.10 6.23 -1.75
N PHE A 208 12.88 4.94 -2.03
CA PHE A 208 13.48 4.24 -3.17
C PHE A 208 12.47 4.07 -4.29
N LYS A 209 12.95 4.02 -5.53
CA LYS A 209 12.17 3.48 -6.64
C LYS A 209 11.89 2.00 -6.35
N ILE A 210 10.74 1.49 -6.78
CA ILE A 210 10.43 0.07 -6.58
C ILE A 210 11.45 -0.82 -7.32
N SER A 211 12.01 -0.36 -8.46
CA SER A 211 13.04 -1.09 -9.20
C SER A 211 14.33 -1.28 -8.39
N ASP A 212 14.80 -0.22 -7.72
CA ASP A 212 16.01 -0.26 -6.88
C ASP A 212 15.78 -1.11 -5.62
N LEU A 213 14.61 -0.93 -4.97
CA LEU A 213 14.25 -1.69 -3.79
C LEU A 213 14.04 -3.18 -4.10
N THR A 214 13.44 -3.50 -5.25
CA THR A 214 13.32 -4.90 -5.71
C THR A 214 14.69 -5.49 -5.97
N ALA A 215 15.60 -4.78 -6.65
CA ALA A 215 16.97 -5.26 -6.84
C ALA A 215 17.66 -5.56 -5.49
N ALA A 216 17.47 -4.71 -4.49
CA ALA A 216 17.98 -4.94 -3.14
C ALA A 216 17.35 -6.17 -2.45
N ILE A 217 16.05 -6.39 -2.60
CA ILE A 217 15.33 -7.57 -2.10
C ILE A 217 15.88 -8.84 -2.74
N ILE A 218 16.08 -8.83 -4.06
CA ILE A 218 16.63 -9.98 -4.79
C ILE A 218 18.06 -10.27 -4.32
N PHE A 219 18.88 -9.23 -4.23
CA PHE A 219 20.27 -9.30 -3.78
C PHE A 219 20.39 -9.93 -2.40
N ILE A 220 19.67 -9.40 -1.41
CA ILE A 220 19.80 -9.87 -0.03
C ILE A 220 19.23 -11.29 0.16
N GLY A 221 18.19 -11.65 -0.61
CA GLY A 221 17.71 -13.03 -0.67
C GLY A 221 18.76 -13.99 -1.22
N LEU A 222 19.41 -13.63 -2.33
CA LEU A 222 20.52 -14.41 -2.91
C LEU A 222 21.70 -14.50 -1.94
N PHE A 223 22.07 -13.40 -1.28
CA PHE A 223 23.14 -13.37 -0.29
C PHE A 223 22.91 -14.35 0.87
N LEU A 224 21.69 -14.40 1.41
CA LEU A 224 21.35 -15.35 2.46
C LEU A 224 21.26 -16.79 1.96
N PHE A 225 20.78 -16.98 0.73
CA PHE A 225 20.64 -18.30 0.12
C PHE A 225 22.01 -18.92 -0.25
N GLN A 226 22.91 -18.14 -0.85
CA GLN A 226 24.20 -18.56 -1.39
C GLN A 226 25.36 -18.19 -0.47
N SER A 227 25.16 -18.30 0.85
CA SER A 227 26.15 -17.95 1.88
C SER A 227 27.59 -18.17 1.39
N TYR A 228 28.43 -17.14 1.44
CA TYR A 228 29.84 -17.11 0.99
C TYR A 228 30.13 -16.88 -0.50
N GLN A 229 29.12 -16.63 -1.34
CA GLN A 229 29.32 -16.18 -2.73
C GLN A 229 28.76 -14.77 -2.95
N SER A 230 29.30 -14.04 -3.94
CA SER A 230 28.74 -12.75 -4.35
C SER A 230 27.40 -13.00 -5.02
N PRO A 231 26.30 -12.35 -4.58
CA PRO A 231 25.03 -12.43 -5.29
C PRO A 231 25.18 -11.97 -6.73
N GLN A 232 24.67 -12.76 -7.68
CA GLN A 232 24.61 -12.38 -9.08
C GLN A 232 23.20 -11.87 -9.39
N LEU A 233 23.09 -10.55 -9.58
CA LEU A 233 21.84 -9.91 -9.99
C LEU A 233 21.71 -9.97 -11.51
N GLU A 234 20.75 -10.75 -11.99
CA GLU A 234 20.37 -10.81 -13.40
C GLU A 234 18.95 -10.25 -13.53
N LEU A 235 18.84 -8.91 -13.60
CA LEU A 235 17.54 -8.23 -13.74
C LEU A 235 17.46 -7.57 -15.12
N PRO A 236 16.28 -7.57 -15.77
CA PRO A 236 16.11 -6.98 -17.11
C PRO A 236 16.03 -5.44 -17.10
N TRP A 237 16.57 -4.79 -16.07
CA TRP A 237 16.61 -3.34 -15.93
C TRP A 237 17.91 -2.90 -15.25
N GLU A 238 18.24 -1.63 -15.40
CA GLU A 238 19.40 -1.01 -14.74
C GLU A 238 19.03 -0.58 -13.32
N TRP A 239 19.94 -0.79 -12.38
CA TRP A 239 19.83 -0.34 -10.99
C TRP A 239 21.00 0.56 -10.62
N ASP A 240 20.76 1.50 -9.72
CA ASP A 240 21.83 2.34 -9.16
C ASP A 240 22.54 1.58 -8.03
N THR A 241 23.83 1.34 -8.20
CA THR A 241 24.67 0.59 -7.25
C THR A 241 24.74 1.24 -5.86
N GLN A 242 24.76 2.57 -5.77
CA GLN A 242 24.74 3.27 -4.48
C GLN A 242 23.40 3.06 -3.80
N ARG A 243 22.30 3.21 -4.55
CA ARG A 243 20.94 3.03 -4.05
C ARG A 243 20.68 1.58 -3.63
N LEU A 244 21.21 0.62 -4.39
CA LEU A 244 21.21 -0.80 -4.06
C LEU A 244 21.87 -1.03 -2.70
N ARG A 245 23.08 -0.49 -2.49
CA ARG A 245 23.81 -0.63 -1.22
C ARG A 245 23.05 -0.06 -0.03
N GLU A 246 22.50 1.15 -0.18
CA GLU A 246 21.69 1.80 0.85
C GLU A 246 20.47 0.94 1.24
N ALA A 247 19.71 0.47 0.25
CA ALA A 247 18.54 -0.36 0.47
C ALA A 247 18.88 -1.73 1.08
N VAL A 248 19.92 -2.42 0.60
CA VAL A 248 20.38 -3.70 1.16
C VAL A 248 20.80 -3.53 2.62
N THR A 249 21.50 -2.43 2.96
CA THR A 249 21.92 -2.15 4.34
C THR A 249 20.71 -2.02 5.27
N ILE A 250 19.66 -1.31 4.84
CA ILE A 250 18.41 -1.18 5.59
C ILE A 250 17.75 -2.55 5.80
N LEU A 251 17.60 -3.34 4.74
CA LEU A 251 16.97 -4.67 4.80
C LEU A 251 17.75 -5.64 5.70
N HIS A 252 19.07 -5.58 5.63
CA HIS A 252 19.98 -6.36 6.47
C HIS A 252 19.81 -6.00 7.96
N GLN A 253 19.78 -4.70 8.28
CA GLN A 253 19.55 -4.22 9.63
C GLN A 253 18.17 -4.62 10.20
N LEU A 254 17.13 -4.61 9.37
CA LEU A 254 15.79 -5.10 9.72
C LEU A 254 15.80 -6.61 10.03
N HIS A 255 16.47 -7.41 9.19
CA HIS A 255 16.58 -8.85 9.40
C HIS A 255 17.30 -9.17 10.73
N LEU A 256 18.44 -8.53 10.99
CA LEU A 256 19.17 -8.64 12.27
C LEU A 256 18.36 -8.14 13.49
N GLY A 257 17.25 -7.44 13.28
CA GLY A 257 16.40 -6.90 14.35
C GLY A 257 17.00 -5.66 15.04
N SER A 258 18.00 -5.04 14.43
CA SER A 258 18.59 -3.78 14.89
C SER A 258 17.67 -2.57 14.67
N ARG A 259 16.68 -2.71 13.77
CA ARG A 259 15.61 -1.75 13.50
C ARG A 259 14.25 -2.34 13.87
N LEU A 260 13.37 -1.51 14.43
CA LEU A 260 11.96 -1.82 14.71
C LEU A 260 11.75 -3.14 15.51
N PRO A 261 12.42 -3.36 16.66
CA PRO A 261 12.39 -4.64 17.39
C PRO A 261 11.00 -5.03 17.94
N THR A 262 10.07 -4.07 17.99
CA THR A 262 8.68 -4.26 18.42
C THR A 262 7.78 -4.83 17.32
N CYS A 263 8.13 -4.64 16.05
CA CYS A 263 7.36 -5.13 14.90
C CYS A 263 7.80 -6.58 14.59
N ARG A 264 6.95 -7.54 14.96
CA ARG A 264 7.29 -8.97 14.91
C ARG A 264 6.46 -9.75 13.91
N SER A 265 5.41 -9.17 13.34
CA SER A 265 4.43 -9.90 12.53
C SER A 265 5.05 -10.50 11.27
N VAL A 266 5.99 -9.79 10.62
CA VAL A 266 6.76 -10.35 9.50
C VAL A 266 7.59 -11.57 9.93
N LYS A 267 8.35 -11.47 11.03
CA LYS A 267 9.16 -12.60 11.52
C LYS A 267 8.29 -13.80 11.93
N THR A 268 7.12 -13.56 12.51
CA THR A 268 6.14 -14.60 12.85
C THR A 268 5.58 -15.28 11.60
N LYS A 269 5.21 -14.50 10.56
CA LYS A 269 4.71 -15.01 9.28
C LYS A 269 5.69 -15.97 8.59
N PHE A 270 6.99 -15.69 8.71
CA PHE A 270 8.08 -16.47 8.09
C PHE A 270 8.87 -17.33 9.09
N SER A 271 8.28 -17.63 10.25
CA SER A 271 8.88 -18.42 11.33
C SER A 271 8.99 -19.92 11.01
N PRO A 272 9.68 -20.72 11.84
CA PRO A 272 9.84 -22.17 11.60
C PRO A 272 8.53 -22.98 11.53
N SER A 273 7.44 -22.48 12.13
CA SER A 273 6.11 -23.09 12.01
C SER A 273 5.43 -22.78 10.67
N SER A 274 6.02 -21.92 9.84
CA SER A 274 5.57 -21.65 8.47
C SER A 274 6.38 -22.46 7.46
N ARG A 275 5.80 -22.71 6.29
CA ARG A 275 6.42 -23.48 5.19
C ARG A 275 7.73 -22.87 4.65
N CYS A 276 8.10 -21.67 5.10
CA CYS A 276 9.25 -20.91 4.62
C CYS A 276 10.45 -20.94 5.59
N SER A 277 10.24 -20.85 6.91
CA SER A 277 11.33 -20.91 7.93
C SER A 277 12.52 -19.95 7.71
N VAL A 278 12.37 -18.89 6.91
CA VAL A 278 13.49 -18.00 6.51
C VAL A 278 13.82 -16.92 7.53
N ALA A 279 12.91 -16.60 8.46
CA ALA A 279 13.11 -15.51 9.43
C ALA A 279 14.20 -15.80 10.47
N THR A 280 14.63 -17.06 10.61
CA THR A 280 15.64 -17.52 11.57
C THR A 280 16.94 -17.95 10.91
N LEU A 281 17.08 -17.74 9.59
CA LEU A 281 18.34 -18.05 8.90
C LEU A 281 19.47 -17.20 9.47
N THR A 282 20.62 -17.83 9.68
CA THR A 282 21.81 -17.14 10.17
C THR A 282 22.30 -16.18 9.10
N CYS A 283 22.53 -14.93 9.47
CA CYS A 283 23.01 -13.90 8.56
C CYS A 283 24.39 -13.40 8.99
N PRO A 284 25.37 -13.32 8.06
CA PRO A 284 26.63 -12.64 8.34
C PRO A 284 26.40 -11.19 8.81
N LEU A 285 27.19 -10.74 9.79
CA LEU A 285 27.05 -9.39 10.37
C LEU A 285 27.45 -8.26 9.41
N VAL A 286 28.20 -8.58 8.35
CA VAL A 286 28.69 -7.60 7.37
C VAL A 286 28.53 -8.20 5.97
N ILE A 287 28.04 -7.38 5.05
CA ILE A 287 28.01 -7.68 3.62
C ILE A 287 29.26 -7.01 3.02
N PRO A 288 30.15 -7.75 2.33
CA PRO A 288 31.35 -7.16 1.72
C PRO A 288 31.01 -6.07 0.70
N ASP A 289 31.68 -4.93 0.76
CA ASP A 289 31.48 -3.83 -0.20
C ASP A 289 31.78 -4.24 -1.64
N SER A 290 32.67 -5.21 -1.84
CA SER A 290 33.03 -5.78 -3.14
C SER A 290 31.86 -6.48 -3.85
N TYR A 291 30.76 -6.76 -3.16
CA TYR A 291 29.57 -7.35 -3.77
C TYR A 291 28.66 -6.31 -4.43
N PHE A 292 28.94 -5.02 -4.25
CA PHE A 292 28.24 -3.91 -4.88
C PHE A 292 29.12 -3.23 -5.95
N CYS A 293 29.91 -4.01 -6.69
CA CYS A 293 30.78 -3.53 -7.75
C CYS A 293 30.20 -3.81 -9.13
#